data_AF-A0A9P6AGD4-F1
#
_entry.id   AF-A0A9P6AGD4-F1
#
_cell.length_a   1.000
_cell.length_b   1.000
_cell.length_c   1.000
_cell.angle_alpha   90.00
_cell.angle_beta   90.00
_cell.angle_gamma   90.00
#
_symmetry.space_group_name_H-M   'P 1'
#
loop_
_entity.id
_entity.type
_entity.pdbx_description
1 polymer ?
#
loop_
_entity_poly.entity_id
_entity_poly.type
_entity_poly.pdbx_seq_one_letter_code
_entity_poly.pdbx_strand_id
1 'polypeptide(L)'
;MDPLPTTEDIQFRSAANYCLPACLWQAENCQIQLTGIPYLVCTAATGSGKTLTFWLPMLYQKGTTFIIVPLKNLGEQMAIAIENHEYRVVIIGPELIIDPCFWALWKQQSFCDGVDRIIIDEFHCIDDWGGCRGEGFHPEFIELR
;
A
#
# COMPACT_ATOMS: atom_id res chain seq x y z
N MET A 1 -4.70 -20.47 -9.96
CA MET A 1 -4.92 -19.02 -9.75
C MET A 1 -6.34 -18.73 -10.14
N ASP A 2 -7.09 -18.06 -9.27
CA ASP A 2 -8.39 -17.53 -9.65
C ASP A 2 -8.22 -16.49 -10.77
N PRO A 3 -9.20 -16.34 -11.67
CA PRO A 3 -9.12 -15.32 -12.71
C PRO A 3 -9.01 -13.92 -12.10
N LEU A 4 -8.26 -13.03 -12.76
CA LEU A 4 -8.19 -11.63 -12.35
C LEU A 4 -9.61 -11.03 -12.36
N PRO A 5 -10.02 -10.32 -11.29
CA PRO A 5 -11.33 -9.70 -11.24
C PRO A 5 -11.46 -8.61 -12.30
N THR A 6 -12.68 -8.41 -12.80
CA THR A 6 -12.97 -7.29 -13.70
C THR A 6 -13.00 -5.98 -12.94
N THR A 7 -12.89 -4.84 -13.63
CA THR A 7 -13.06 -3.54 -13.00
C THR A 7 -14.45 -3.40 -12.38
N GLU A 8 -15.50 -3.89 -13.03
CA GLU A 8 -16.87 -3.91 -12.50
C GLU A 8 -16.96 -4.72 -11.20
N ASP A 9 -16.34 -5.90 -11.13
CA ASP A 9 -16.28 -6.71 -9.90
C ASP A 9 -15.59 -5.95 -8.76
N ILE A 10 -14.49 -5.25 -9.07
CA ILE A 10 -13.75 -4.44 -8.08
C ILE A 10 -14.61 -3.29 -7.57
N GLN A 11 -15.29 -2.58 -8.46
CA GLN A 11 -16.19 -1.49 -8.08
C GLN A 11 -17.34 -1.98 -7.21
N PHE A 12 -17.94 -3.13 -7.59
CA PHE A 12 -19.01 -3.77 -6.84
C PHE A 12 -18.55 -4.19 -5.44
N ARG A 13 -17.43 -4.91 -5.33
CA ARG A 13 -16.90 -5.35 -4.03
C ARG A 13 -16.47 -4.17 -3.15
N SER A 14 -15.90 -3.12 -3.75
CA SER A 14 -15.57 -1.89 -3.03
C SER A 14 -16.82 -1.25 -2.42
N ALA A 15 -17.90 -1.12 -3.19
CA ALA A 15 -19.16 -0.60 -2.67
C ALA A 15 -19.75 -1.49 -1.56
N ALA A 16 -19.66 -2.81 -1.71
CA ALA A 16 -20.22 -3.77 -0.77
C ALA A 16 -19.46 -3.84 0.57
N ASN A 17 -18.13 -3.69 0.57
CA ASN A 17 -17.30 -3.86 1.78
C ASN A 17 -16.88 -2.53 2.41
N TYR A 18 -16.70 -1.47 1.60
CA TYR A 18 -16.26 -0.16 2.08
C TYR A 18 -17.34 0.91 2.04
N CYS A 19 -18.55 0.58 1.60
CA CYS A 19 -19.62 1.56 1.33
C CYS A 19 -19.16 2.68 0.37
N LEU A 20 -18.14 2.41 -0.45
CA LEU A 20 -17.50 3.36 -1.34
C LEU A 20 -17.21 2.69 -2.68
N PRO A 21 -17.96 3.00 -3.76
CA PRO A 21 -17.67 2.45 -5.07
C PRO A 21 -16.35 3.03 -5.61
N ALA A 22 -15.40 2.15 -5.95
CA ALA A 22 -14.16 2.58 -6.58
C ALA A 22 -14.48 3.26 -7.93
N CYS A 23 -13.76 4.34 -8.27
CA CYS A 23 -13.80 4.88 -9.62
C CYS A 23 -13.03 3.96 -10.58
N LEU A 24 -13.19 4.17 -11.89
CA LEU A 24 -12.54 3.33 -12.90
C LEU A 24 -11.03 3.27 -12.71
N TRP A 25 -10.38 4.42 -12.49
CA TRP A 25 -8.94 4.48 -12.26
C TRP A 25 -8.48 3.68 -11.02
N GLN A 26 -9.24 3.74 -9.92
CA GLN A 26 -8.95 2.96 -8.71
C GLN A 26 -9.11 1.45 -8.97
N ALA A 27 -10.12 1.05 -9.75
CA ALA A 27 -10.38 -0.34 -10.11
C ALA A 27 -9.31 -0.89 -11.06
N GLU A 28 -8.92 -0.13 -12.09
CA GLU A 28 -7.81 -0.48 -13.00
C GLU A 28 -6.50 -0.62 -12.24
N ASN A 29 -6.24 0.29 -11.31
CA ASN A 29 -5.06 0.24 -10.44
C ASN A 29 -5.02 -1.06 -9.61
N CYS A 30 -6.13 -1.41 -8.97
CA CYS A 30 -6.26 -2.66 -8.23
C CYS A 30 -6.06 -3.87 -9.14
N GLN A 31 -6.67 -3.88 -10.33
CA GLN A 31 -6.52 -4.97 -11.27
C GLN A 31 -5.05 -5.18 -11.67
N ILE A 32 -4.32 -4.10 -11.97
CA ILE A 32 -2.88 -4.14 -12.25
C ILE A 32 -2.10 -4.67 -11.04
N GLN A 33 -2.41 -4.20 -9.83
CA GLN A 33 -1.78 -4.70 -8.60
C GLN A 33 -1.96 -6.21 -8.41
N LEU A 34 -3.11 -6.77 -8.80
CA LEU A 34 -3.43 -8.19 -8.68
C LEU A 34 -2.78 -9.06 -9.75
N THR A 35 -2.23 -8.48 -10.83
CA THR A 35 -1.48 -9.25 -11.85
C THR A 35 -0.19 -9.86 -11.33
N GLY A 36 0.32 -9.39 -10.19
CA GLY A 36 1.59 -9.83 -9.62
C GLY A 36 2.82 -9.21 -10.28
N ILE A 37 2.68 -8.06 -10.96
CA ILE A 37 3.84 -7.30 -11.42
C ILE A 37 4.74 -6.95 -10.22
N PRO A 38 6.08 -7.03 -10.39
CA PRO A 38 7.01 -6.86 -9.28
C PRO A 38 7.05 -5.42 -8.74
N TYR A 39 6.84 -4.42 -9.60
CA TYR A 39 6.87 -3.00 -9.23
C TYR A 39 5.79 -2.22 -9.97
N LEU A 40 5.06 -1.36 -9.26
CA LEU A 40 4.04 -0.47 -9.80
C LEU A 40 4.24 0.93 -9.21
N VAL A 41 4.38 1.94 -10.07
CA VAL A 41 4.42 3.35 -9.66
C VAL A 41 3.13 4.02 -10.08
N CYS A 42 2.49 4.74 -9.16
CA CYS A 42 1.20 5.40 -9.40
C CYS A 42 1.27 6.86 -8.97
N THR A 43 1.03 7.76 -9.92
CA THR A 43 0.97 9.20 -9.68
C THR A 43 -0.47 9.66 -9.72
N ALA A 44 -0.93 10.29 -8.65
CA ALA A 44 -2.27 10.87 -8.56
C ALA A 44 -2.22 12.16 -7.74
N ALA A 45 -3.07 13.13 -8.07
CA ALA A 45 -3.14 14.39 -7.33
C ALA A 45 -3.62 14.16 -5.89
N THR A 46 -3.22 15.03 -4.96
CA THR A 46 -3.76 15.04 -3.60
C THR A 46 -5.28 15.17 -3.64
N GLY A 47 -5.99 14.38 -2.82
CA GLY A 47 -7.46 14.34 -2.81
C GLY A 47 -8.10 13.48 -3.91
N SER A 48 -7.32 12.86 -4.81
CA SER A 48 -7.82 11.91 -5.83
C SER A 48 -8.39 10.59 -5.26
N GLY A 49 -8.21 10.35 -3.96
CA GLY A 49 -8.62 9.10 -3.32
C GLY A 49 -7.65 7.94 -3.58
N LYS A 50 -6.36 8.22 -3.79
CA LYS A 50 -5.30 7.20 -3.97
C LYS A 50 -5.29 6.15 -2.85
N THR A 51 -5.62 6.55 -1.62
CA THR A 51 -5.67 5.65 -0.45
C THR A 51 -6.60 4.46 -0.65
N LEU A 52 -7.70 4.59 -1.40
CA LEU A 52 -8.58 3.46 -1.66
C LEU A 52 -7.86 2.32 -2.40
N THR A 53 -6.90 2.65 -3.28
CA THR A 53 -6.15 1.64 -4.04
C THR A 53 -5.22 0.79 -3.17
N PHE A 54 -4.95 1.20 -1.92
CA PHE A 54 -4.17 0.40 -0.97
C PHE A 54 -5.00 -0.75 -0.40
N TRP A 55 -6.31 -0.56 -0.28
CA TRP A 55 -7.23 -1.51 0.33
C TRP A 55 -7.85 -2.48 -0.68
N LEU A 56 -8.16 -2.01 -1.89
CA LEU A 56 -8.86 -2.81 -2.90
C LEU A 56 -8.25 -4.20 -3.16
N PRO A 57 -6.91 -4.37 -3.26
CA PRO A 57 -6.32 -5.70 -3.49
C PRO A 57 -6.59 -6.68 -2.32
N MET A 58 -6.77 -6.18 -1.11
CA MET A 58 -7.01 -7.00 0.07
C MET A 58 -8.38 -7.70 0.05
N LEU A 59 -9.32 -7.23 -0.78
CA LEU A 59 -10.59 -7.93 -1.03
C LEU A 59 -10.41 -9.25 -1.81
N TYR A 60 -9.20 -9.49 -2.32
CA TYR A 60 -8.88 -10.62 -3.20
C TYR A 60 -7.68 -11.45 -2.72
N GLN A 61 -6.82 -10.89 -1.87
CA GLN A 61 -5.62 -11.56 -1.36
C GLN A 61 -5.68 -11.77 0.16
N LYS A 62 -4.99 -12.79 0.66
CA LYS A 62 -5.05 -13.22 2.07
C LYS A 62 -3.75 -13.01 2.84
N GLY A 63 -2.65 -12.66 2.17
CA GLY A 63 -1.39 -12.32 2.80
C GLY A 63 -1.43 -10.92 3.40
N THR A 64 -0.27 -10.52 3.89
CA THR A 64 -0.10 -9.28 4.64
C THR A 64 0.32 -8.16 3.70
N THR A 65 -0.34 -7.01 3.79
CA THR A 65 0.08 -5.78 3.10
C THR A 65 0.83 -4.88 4.07
N PHE A 66 2.05 -4.48 3.70
CA PHE A 66 2.80 -3.45 4.42
C PHE A 66 2.54 -2.10 3.78
N ILE A 67 2.23 -1.08 4.58
CA ILE A 67 2.07 0.30 4.11
C ILE A 67 3.08 1.17 4.85
N ILE A 68 4.01 1.75 4.10
CA ILE A 68 5.06 2.62 4.60
C ILE A 68 4.60 4.06 4.40
N VAL A 69 4.51 4.83 5.49
CA VAL A 69 3.97 6.20 5.48
C VAL A 69 4.91 7.17 6.20
N PRO A 70 5.26 8.31 5.61
CA PRO A 70 6.24 9.21 6.20
C PRO A 70 5.84 9.89 7.53
N LEU A 71 4.55 10.06 7.88
CA LEU A 71 4.14 10.74 9.14
C LEU A 71 2.66 10.50 9.55
N LYS A 72 2.41 10.66 10.86
CA LYS A 72 1.26 10.28 11.74
C LYS A 72 -0.20 10.47 11.29
N ASN A 73 -0.52 11.15 10.20
CA ASN A 73 -1.90 11.57 9.91
C ASN A 73 -2.80 10.47 9.28
N LEU A 74 -2.25 9.29 8.97
CA LEU A 74 -3.04 8.19 8.42
C LEU A 74 -3.64 7.28 9.51
N GLY A 75 -3.17 7.37 10.76
CA GLY A 75 -3.60 6.49 11.85
C GLY A 75 -5.11 6.51 12.12
N GLU A 76 -5.75 7.68 12.07
CA GLU A 76 -7.18 7.83 12.35
C GLU A 76 -8.08 7.25 11.24
N GLN A 77 -7.72 7.49 9.97
CA GLN A 77 -8.45 6.92 8.83
C GLN A 77 -8.30 5.40 8.75
N MET A 78 -7.21 4.86 9.30
CA MET A 78 -6.86 3.43 9.23
C MET A 78 -7.33 2.61 10.42
N ALA A 79 -7.45 3.20 11.61
CA ALA A 79 -7.93 2.52 12.81
C ALA A 79 -9.33 1.90 12.59
N ILE A 80 -10.20 2.61 11.88
CA ILE A 80 -11.56 2.16 11.54
C ILE A 80 -11.54 0.91 10.63
N ALA A 81 -10.60 0.82 9.70
CA ALA A 81 -10.49 -0.32 8.78
C ALA A 81 -9.92 -1.58 9.45
N ILE A 82 -9.05 -1.41 10.46
CA ILE A 82 -8.40 -2.51 11.20
C ILE A 82 -9.35 -3.09 12.26
N GLU A 83 -10.19 -2.25 12.88
CA GLU A 83 -11.11 -2.66 13.96
C GLU A 83 -12.13 -3.71 13.51
N ASN A 84 -12.49 -3.74 12.22
CA ASN A 84 -13.40 -4.74 11.67
C ASN A 84 -12.74 -6.13 11.43
N HIS A 85 -11.45 -6.30 11.73
CA HIS A 85 -10.68 -7.54 11.53
C HIS A 85 -10.67 -8.09 10.09
N GLU A 86 -11.05 -7.27 9.11
CA GLU A 86 -11.24 -7.71 7.72
C GLU A 86 -9.92 -7.85 6.95
N TYR A 87 -8.84 -7.22 7.41
CA TYR A 87 -7.59 -7.10 6.64
C TYR A 87 -6.34 -7.39 7.47
N ARG A 88 -5.33 -7.98 6.81
CA ARG A 88 -3.97 -8.17 7.34
C ARG A 88 -3.09 -7.03 6.85
N VAL A 89 -3.12 -5.91 7.55
CA VAL A 89 -2.31 -4.73 7.21
C VAL A 89 -1.32 -4.43 8.33
N VAL A 90 -0.10 -4.07 7.96
CA VAL A 90 0.90 -3.55 8.88
C VAL A 90 1.34 -2.19 8.37
N ILE A 91 1.07 -1.16 9.16
CA ILE A 91 1.41 0.22 8.81
C ILE A 91 2.64 0.59 9.60
N ILE A 92 3.67 1.04 8.91
CA ILE A 92 4.97 1.35 9.52
C ILE A 92 5.42 2.72 9.06
N GLY A 93 6.03 3.45 9.97
CA GLY A 93 6.83 4.60 9.60
C GLY A 93 8.12 4.15 8.92
N PRO A 94 8.73 4.98 8.09
CA PRO A 94 9.95 4.63 7.37
C PRO A 94 11.14 4.40 8.31
N GLU A 95 11.10 4.89 9.55
CA GLU A 95 12.10 4.60 10.59
C GLU A 95 12.18 3.12 10.98
N LEU A 96 11.12 2.33 10.77
CA LEU A 96 11.15 0.90 11.06
C LEU A 96 11.90 0.11 9.98
N ILE A 97 11.93 0.64 8.75
CA ILE A 97 12.60 -0.01 7.62
C ILE A 97 14.10 -0.08 7.87
N ILE A 98 14.67 0.94 8.49
CA ILE A 98 16.11 1.00 8.78
C ILE A 98 16.51 0.16 10.00
N ASP A 99 15.53 -0.39 10.74
CA ASP A 99 15.80 -1.16 11.95
C ASP A 99 16.44 -2.53 11.61
N PRO A 100 17.63 -2.87 12.16
CA PRO A 100 18.29 -4.14 11.89
C PRO A 100 17.47 -5.38 12.28
N CYS A 101 16.62 -5.29 13.31
CA CYS A 101 15.73 -6.36 13.73
C CYS A 101 14.61 -6.58 12.70
N PHE A 102 14.10 -5.49 12.11
CA PHE A 102 13.14 -5.57 11.01
C PHE A 102 13.76 -6.27 9.79
N TRP A 103 14.99 -5.92 9.41
CA TRP A 103 15.71 -6.62 8.34
C TRP A 103 16.01 -8.08 8.66
N ALA A 104 16.28 -8.42 9.92
CA ALA A 104 16.47 -9.81 10.33
C ALA A 104 15.20 -10.65 10.16
N LEU A 105 14.02 -10.06 10.43
CA LEU A 105 12.72 -10.66 10.14
C LEU A 105 12.50 -10.81 8.62
N TRP A 106 12.81 -9.78 7.84
CA TRP A 106 12.65 -9.76 6.39
C TRP A 106 13.52 -10.79 5.65
N LYS A 107 14.61 -11.26 6.28
CA LYS A 107 15.46 -12.34 5.75
C LYS A 107 14.85 -13.74 5.93
N GLN A 108 13.79 -13.87 6.73
CA GLN A 108 13.14 -15.16 6.96
C GLN A 108 12.15 -15.45 5.84
N GLN A 109 12.38 -16.54 5.08
CA GLN A 109 11.49 -16.93 3.98
C GLN A 109 10.04 -17.14 4.47
N SER A 110 9.87 -17.77 5.63
CA SER A 110 8.55 -17.99 6.23
C SER A 110 7.77 -16.70 6.53
N PHE A 111 8.49 -15.59 6.73
CA PHE A 111 7.87 -14.28 6.88
C PHE A 111 7.48 -13.72 5.52
N CYS A 112 8.41 -13.70 4.55
CA CYS A 112 8.18 -13.19 3.20
C CYS A 112 7.08 -13.94 2.44
N ASP A 113 6.94 -15.25 2.64
CA ASP A 113 5.87 -16.07 2.04
C ASP A 113 4.46 -15.61 2.48
N GLY A 114 4.36 -14.92 3.62
CA GLY A 114 3.13 -14.36 4.15
C GLY A 114 2.86 -12.91 3.75
N VAL A 115 3.78 -12.27 2.99
CA VAL A 115 3.66 -10.88 2.53
C VAL A 115 3.17 -10.87 1.09
N ASP A 116 2.01 -10.24 0.86
CA ASP A 116 1.47 -10.11 -0.50
C ASP A 116 2.06 -8.89 -1.23
N ARG A 117 2.28 -7.79 -0.49
CA ARG A 117 2.71 -6.52 -1.07
C ARG A 117 3.26 -5.53 -0.05
N ILE A 118 4.04 -4.59 -0.57
CA ILE A 118 4.52 -3.40 0.12
C ILE A 118 4.03 -2.18 -0.66
N ILE A 119 3.47 -1.21 0.04
CA ILE A 119 3.00 0.06 -0.47
C ILE A 119 3.85 1.15 0.18
N ILE A 120 4.38 2.06 -0.63
CA ILE A 120 5.10 3.24 -0.15
C ILE A 120 4.26 4.47 -0.49
N ASP A 121 3.65 5.09 0.52
CA ASP A 121 2.95 6.36 0.36
C ASP A 121 3.95 7.51 0.35
N GLU A 122 3.60 8.58 -0.37
CA GLU A 122 4.48 9.74 -0.60
C GLU A 122 5.89 9.33 -1.05
N PHE A 123 5.98 8.39 -2.00
CA PHE A 123 7.23 7.91 -2.59
C PHE A 123 8.14 9.05 -3.13
N HIS A 124 7.59 10.23 -3.38
CA HIS A 124 8.38 11.41 -3.77
C HIS A 124 9.27 11.94 -2.63
N CYS A 125 9.08 11.51 -1.38
CA CYS A 125 9.95 11.82 -0.24
C CYS A 125 11.34 11.15 -0.33
N ILE A 126 11.56 10.28 -1.33
CA ILE A 126 12.84 9.62 -1.61
C ILE A 126 13.66 10.52 -2.56
N ASP A 127 14.74 11.12 -2.03
CA ASP A 127 15.48 12.25 -2.63
C ASP A 127 16.10 12.04 -4.04
N ASP A 128 16.34 10.79 -4.47
CA ASP A 128 17.25 10.51 -5.61
C ASP A 128 16.61 10.57 -7.02
N TRP A 129 15.34 10.98 -7.18
CA TRP A 129 14.63 10.90 -8.48
C TRP A 129 14.08 12.23 -9.04
N GLY A 130 14.48 13.38 -8.50
CA GLY A 130 14.15 14.68 -9.11
C GLY A 130 14.32 15.83 -8.13
N GLY A 131 15.41 16.57 -8.28
CA GLY A 131 15.92 17.50 -7.27
C GLY A 131 14.92 18.54 -6.77
N CYS A 132 14.69 18.52 -5.46
CA CYS A 132 14.33 19.66 -4.63
C CYS A 132 14.49 19.21 -3.17
N ARG A 133 15.60 19.58 -2.51
CA ARG A 133 15.71 19.51 -1.05
C ARG A 133 14.75 20.55 -0.46
N GLY A 134 13.49 20.14 -0.25
CA GLY A 134 12.40 20.94 0.28
C GLY A 134 11.62 20.18 1.37
N GLU A 135 10.69 20.88 2.02
CA GLU A 135 9.82 20.31 3.06
C GLU A 135 9.12 19.05 2.53
N GLY A 136 9.37 17.90 3.19
CA GLY A 136 8.87 16.60 2.76
C GLY A 136 9.94 15.52 2.56
N PHE A 137 11.23 15.83 2.68
CA PHE A 137 12.28 14.82 2.65
C PHE A 137 12.31 13.96 3.92
N HIS A 138 12.38 12.64 3.73
CA HIS A 138 12.43 11.63 4.79
C HIS A 138 13.67 10.74 4.60
N PRO A 139 14.80 11.03 5.30
CA PRO A 139 16.10 10.42 5.03
C PRO A 139 16.13 8.89 5.16
N GLU A 140 15.27 8.34 6.01
CA GLU A 140 15.12 6.91 6.24
C GLU A 140 14.69 6.09 5.01
N PHE A 141 14.10 6.71 3.98
CA PHE A 141 13.75 6.01 2.75
C PHE A 141 14.95 5.72 1.81
N ILE A 142 16.11 6.34 2.03
CA ILE A 142 17.31 6.11 1.19
C ILE A 142 17.73 4.64 1.20
N GLU A 143 17.47 3.93 2.30
CA GLU A 143 17.81 2.52 2.50
C GLU A 143 16.92 1.55 1.69
N LEU A 144 15.88 2.04 1.00
CA LEU A 144 15.04 1.23 0.10
C LEU A 144 15.63 1.06 -1.32
N ARG A 145 16.84 1.58 -1.58
CA ARG A 145 17.52 1.51 -2.87
C ARG A 145 18.08 0.12 -3.19
#